data_AF-A0A0F9KVH9-F1
#
_entry.id   AF-A0A0F9KVH9-F1
#
_cell.length_a   1.000
_cell.length_b   1.000
_cell.length_c   1.000
_cell.angle_alpha   90.00
_cell.angle_beta   90.00
_cell.angle_gamma   90.00
#
_symmetry.space_group_name_H-M   'P 1'
#
loop_
_entity.id
_entity.type
_entity.pdbx_description
1 polymer ?
#
loop_
_entity_poly.entity_id
_entity_poly.type
_entity_poly.pdbx_seq_one_letter_code
_entity_poly.pdbx_strand_id
1 'polypeptide(L)'
;FNITIDEYDALSQRQGGVCAICRSKETMKNKYGLKRLAVDHNHLTGKIRGLLCGRCNQALGLFASDEEGVGRLLSAVEYMRRNNV
;
A
#
# COMPACT_ATOMS: atom_id res chain seq x y z
N PHE A 1 5.89 -12.70 1.19
CA PHE A 1 6.50 -12.42 -0.13
C PHE A 1 7.99 -12.61 -0.02
N ASN A 2 8.59 -13.30 -0.99
CA ASN A 2 10.01 -13.62 -1.02
C ASN A 2 10.80 -12.41 -1.52
N ILE A 3 11.07 -11.45 -0.63
CA ILE A 3 12.19 -10.54 -0.83
C ILE A 3 13.12 -10.66 0.36
N THR A 4 14.41 -10.59 0.09
CA THR A 4 15.45 -10.50 1.09
C THR A 4 15.37 -9.16 1.82
N ILE A 5 16.04 -9.07 2.97
CA ILE A 5 16.13 -7.83 3.73
C ILE A 5 16.84 -6.74 2.88
N ASP A 6 17.88 -7.11 2.14
CA ASP A 6 18.62 -6.18 1.28
C ASP A 6 17.76 -5.64 0.13
N GLU A 7 16.93 -6.49 -0.48
CA GLU A 7 15.97 -6.06 -1.51
C GLU A 7 14.90 -5.12 -0.94
N TYR A 8 14.41 -5.41 0.26
CA TYR A 8 13.49 -4.52 0.97
C TYR A 8 14.16 -3.17 1.24
N ASP A 9 15.38 -3.16 1.76
CA ASP A 9 16.07 -1.94 2.18
C ASP A 9 16.44 -1.09 0.97
N ALA A 10 16.89 -1.71 -0.13
CA ALA A 10 17.11 -1.03 -1.41
C ALA A 10 15.81 -0.42 -1.96
N LEU A 11 14.68 -1.13 -1.87
CA LEU A 11 13.38 -0.61 -2.29
C LEU A 11 12.91 0.55 -1.39
N SER A 12 13.11 0.42 -0.08
CA SER A 12 12.81 1.46 0.90
C SER A 12 13.64 2.72 0.62
N GLN A 13 14.93 2.57 0.35
CA GLN A 13 15.81 3.68 0.01
C GLN A 13 15.38 4.37 -1.29
N ARG A 14 15.09 3.61 -2.35
CA ARG A 14 14.56 4.14 -3.62
C ARG A 14 13.25 4.90 -3.43
N GLN A 15 12.39 4.47 -2.50
CA GLN A 15 11.14 5.15 -2.21
C GLN A 15 11.26 6.36 -1.27
N GLY A 16 12.43 6.56 -0.63
CA GLY A 16 12.65 7.58 0.40
C GLY A 16 12.10 7.20 1.78
N GLY A 17 11.93 5.92 2.06
CA GLY A 17 11.42 5.42 3.35
C GLY A 17 9.95 5.77 3.62
N VAL A 18 9.17 6.01 2.56
CA VAL A 18 7.75 6.39 2.64
C VAL A 18 6.87 5.50 1.78
N CYS A 19 5.57 5.49 2.10
CA CYS A 19 4.52 4.82 1.35
C CYS A 19 4.53 5.25 -0.13
N ALA A 20 4.45 4.29 -1.06
CA ALA A 20 4.39 4.58 -2.50
C ALA A 20 3.09 5.30 -2.91
N ILE A 21 2.01 5.17 -2.14
CA ILE A 21 0.70 5.79 -2.43
C ILE A 21 0.61 7.18 -1.78
N CYS A 22 0.61 7.25 -0.46
CA CYS A 22 0.34 8.51 0.25
C CYS A 22 1.59 9.34 0.55
N ARG A 23 2.80 8.83 0.22
CA ARG A 23 4.09 9.50 0.44
C ARG A 23 4.42 9.83 1.91
N SER A 24 3.70 9.22 2.85
CA SER A 24 3.93 9.34 4.30
C SER A 24 4.69 8.15 4.88
N LYS A 25 5.39 8.36 5.99
CA LYS A 25 6.01 7.30 6.80
C LYS A 25 4.94 6.39 7.41
N GLU A 26 5.34 5.19 7.83
CA GLU A 26 4.47 4.35 8.65
C GLU A 26 4.13 5.06 9.98
N THR A 27 2.90 4.87 10.44
CA THR A 27 2.39 5.40 11.71
C THR A 27 1.76 4.32 12.59
N MET A 28 1.43 3.17 12.02
CA MET A 28 0.87 2.04 12.75
C MET A 28 1.94 1.37 13.62
N LYS A 29 1.56 1.04 14.86
CA LYS A 29 2.39 0.28 15.79
C LYS A 29 1.87 -1.15 15.94
N ASN A 30 2.76 -2.06 16.27
CA ASN A 30 2.45 -3.40 16.78
C ASN A 30 3.09 -3.59 18.17
N LYS A 31 3.02 -4.79 18.73
CA LYS A 31 3.63 -5.11 20.05
C LYS A 31 5.16 -4.88 20.12
N TYR A 32 5.82 -4.70 18.98
CA TYR A 32 7.27 -4.47 18.86
C TYR A 32 7.63 -3.02 18.48
N GLY A 33 6.65 -2.10 18.44
CA GLY A 33 6.88 -0.70 18.09
C GLY A 33 6.32 -0.32 16.73
N LEU A 34 6.95 0.67 16.07
CA LEU A 34 6.52 1.14 14.75
C LEU A 34 6.66 0.02 13.71
N LYS A 35 5.60 -0.23 12.94
CA LYS A 35 5.65 -1.24 11.88
C LYS A 35 6.59 -0.79 10.76
N ARG A 36 7.12 -1.78 10.03
CA ARG A 36 7.72 -1.56 8.70
C ARG A 36 6.60 -1.34 7.69
N LEU A 37 6.92 -0.64 6.60
CA LEU A 37 6.02 -0.56 5.44
C LEU A 37 5.76 -1.97 4.90
N ALA A 38 4.52 -2.24 4.51
CA ALA A 38 4.10 -3.50 3.92
C ALA A 38 4.61 -3.64 2.48
N VAL A 39 5.05 -4.83 2.10
CA VAL A 39 5.44 -5.16 0.73
C VAL A 39 4.18 -5.43 -0.10
N ASP A 40 3.85 -4.49 -0.96
CA ASP A 40 2.76 -4.61 -1.92
C ASP A 40 3.24 -5.27 -3.22
N HIS A 41 2.43 -6.19 -3.73
CA HIS A 41 2.77 -7.04 -4.86
C HIS A 41 1.49 -7.45 -5.58
N ASN A 42 1.63 -7.80 -6.85
CA ASN A 42 0.54 -8.34 -7.63
C ASN A 42 0.27 -9.80 -7.21
N HIS A 43 -0.95 -10.13 -6.81
CA HIS A 43 -1.33 -11.44 -6.29
C HIS A 43 -1.29 -12.58 -7.34
N LEU A 44 -1.31 -12.26 -8.63
CA LEU A 44 -1.25 -13.25 -9.73
C LEU A 44 0.18 -13.55 -10.17
N THR A 45 1.01 -12.50 -10.28
CA THR A 45 2.36 -12.59 -10.85
C THR A 45 3.47 -12.59 -9.80
N GLY A 46 3.15 -12.23 -8.55
CA GLY A 46 4.13 -12.03 -7.48
C GLY A 46 5.01 -10.78 -7.66
N LYS A 47 4.84 -10.02 -8.75
CA LYS A 47 5.64 -8.82 -9.02
C LYS A 47 5.45 -7.78 -7.91
N ILE A 48 6.54 -7.37 -7.29
CA ILE A 48 6.54 -6.30 -6.28
C ILE A 48 6.15 -4.98 -6.94
N ARG A 49 5.16 -4.30 -6.36
CA ARG A 49 4.69 -2.98 -6.79
C ARG A 49 5.34 -1.86 -5.98
N GLY A 50 5.57 -2.07 -4.68
CA GLY A 50 6.24 -1.11 -3.81
C GLY A 50 6.02 -1.38 -2.32
N LEU A 51 6.48 -0.47 -1.48
CA LEU A 51 6.24 -0.47 -0.03
C LEU A 51 5.13 0.52 0.34
N LEU A 52 4.16 0.08 1.15
CA LEU A 52 2.98 0.84 1.54
C LEU A 52 2.88 0.97 3.07
N CYS A 53 2.31 2.08 3.55
CA CYS A 53 1.91 2.13 4.97
C CYS A 53 0.72 1.19 5.21
N GLY A 54 0.52 0.76 6.45
CA GLY A 54 -0.49 -0.20 6.81
C GLY A 54 -1.91 0.24 6.44
N ARG A 55 -2.23 1.53 6.53
CA ARG A 55 -3.53 2.07 6.12
C ARG A 55 -3.79 1.92 4.63
N CYS A 56 -2.83 2.36 3.80
CA CYS A 56 -2.93 2.25 2.35
C CYS A 56 -2.98 0.78 1.90
N ASN A 57 -2.15 -0.07 2.50
CA ASN A 57 -2.11 -1.49 2.18
C ASN A 57 -3.44 -2.19 2.51
N GLN A 58 -4.03 -1.89 3.68
CA GLN A 58 -5.34 -2.42 4.06
C GLN A 58 -6.46 -1.93 3.13
N ALA A 59 -6.47 -0.63 2.80
CA ALA A 59 -7.46 -0.08 1.87
C ALA A 59 -7.39 -0.76 0.50
N LEU A 60 -6.19 -0.95 -0.06
CA LEU A 60 -6.04 -1.68 -1.32
C LEU A 60 -6.53 -3.13 -1.21
N GLY A 61 -6.20 -3.84 -0.13
CA GLY A 61 -6.67 -5.21 0.07
C GLY A 61 -8.20 -5.33 0.21
N LEU A 62 -8.86 -4.30 0.75
CA LEU A 62 -10.31 -4.27 0.90
C LEU A 62 -11.03 -3.95 -0.40
N PHE A 63 -10.45 -3.06 -1.21
CA PHE A 63 -11.17 -2.48 -2.35
C PHE A 63 -10.65 -2.92 -3.72
N ALA A 64 -9.36 -3.24 -3.90
CA ALA A 64 -8.74 -3.46 -5.20
C ALA A 64 -8.08 -4.85 -5.34
N SER A 65 -8.80 -5.90 -4.95
CA SER A 65 -8.38 -7.30 -5.15
C SER A 65 -8.49 -7.78 -6.61
N ASP A 66 -9.36 -7.14 -7.39
CA ASP A 66 -9.75 -7.50 -8.76
C ASP A 66 -10.17 -6.26 -9.56
N GLU A 67 -10.47 -6.43 -10.85
CA GLU A 67 -10.89 -5.34 -11.74
C GLU A 67 -12.18 -4.65 -11.29
N GLU A 68 -13.15 -5.41 -10.78
CA GLU A 68 -14.40 -4.87 -10.26
C GLU A 68 -14.15 -3.97 -9.05
N GLY A 69 -13.24 -4.40 -8.18
CA GLY A 69 -12.76 -3.65 -7.03
C GLY A 69 -12.13 -2.32 -7.39
N VAL A 70 -11.27 -2.30 -8.42
CA VAL A 70 -10.72 -1.06 -8.96
C VAL A 70 -11.86 -0.12 -9.41
N GLY A 71 -12.88 -0.66 -10.09
CA GLY A 71 -14.08 0.09 -10.49
C GLY A 71 -14.86 0.68 -9.30
N ARG A 72 -15.01 -0.08 -8.21
CA ARG A 72 -15.63 0.39 -6.95
C ARG A 72 -14.83 1.53 -6.32
N LEU A 73 -13.50 1.44 -6.33
CA LEU A 73 -12.61 2.49 -5.82
C LEU A 73 -12.75 3.81 -6.59
N LEU A 74 -12.83 3.72 -7.92
CA LEU A 74 -13.07 4.90 -8.77
C LEU A 74 -14.45 5.52 -8.51
N SER A 75 -15.47 4.68 -8.37
CA SER A 75 -16.83 5.12 -8.01
C SER A 75 -16.86 5.80 -6.63
N ALA A 76 -16.12 5.29 -5.66
CA ALA A 76 -16.02 5.88 -4.33
C ALA A 76 -15.35 7.27 -4.37
N VAL A 77 -14.29 7.44 -5.18
CA VAL A 77 -13.66 8.75 -5.40
C VAL A 77 -14.66 9.74 -5.96
N GLU A 78 -15.42 9.34 -6.98
CA GLU A 78 -16.43 10.20 -7.61
C GLU A 78 -17.57 10.55 -6.64
N TYR A 79 -18.04 9.57 -5.85
CA TYR A 79 -19.04 9.80 -4.81
C TYR A 79 -18.55 10.84 -3.79
N MET A 80 -17.32 10.71 -3.29
CA MET A 80 -16.76 11.67 -2.32
C MET A 80 -16.64 13.08 -2.89
N ARG A 81 -16.16 13.20 -4.14
CA ARG A 81 -16.07 14.50 -4.84
C ARG A 81 -17.41 15.19 -4.97
N ARG A 82 -18.48 14.44 -5.26
CA ARG A 82 -19.85 14.99 -5.36
C ARG A 82 -20.41 15.43 -4.01
N ASN A 83 -19.92 14.86 -2.92
CA ASN A 83 -20.44 15.10 -1.57
C ASN A 83 -19.48 15.92 -0.68
N ASN A 84 -18.49 16.61 -1.29
CA ASN A 84 -17.53 17.52 -0.63
C ASN A 84 -16.94 16.99 0.69
N VAL A 85 -16.34 15.81 0.64
CA VAL A 85 -15.34 15.37 1.64
C VAL A 85 -13.94 15.62 1.11
#